data_AF-A0A969B285-F1
#
_entry.id   AF-A0A969B285-F1
#
_cell.length_a   1.000
_cell.length_b   1.000
_cell.length_c   1.000
_cell.angle_alpha   90.00
_cell.angle_beta   90.00
_cell.angle_gamma   90.00
#
_symmetry.space_group_name_H-M   'P 1'
#
loop_
_entity.id
_entity.type
_entity.pdbx_description
1 polymer ?
#
loop_
_entity_poly.entity_id
_entity_poly.type
_entity_poly.pdbx_seq_one_letter_code
_entity_poly.pdbx_strand_id
1 'polypeptide(L)'
;MQIIEEHVPHIDAVFAPLDRDHTLLRIAGGNETEVYRSDDGRYVIKVKHDLGGDRDDALRAARRLDRAARRFADCLGPEYSIASHYVISCDDEGVARVLLVQPYLNGARPLAELDYTTLSDDQRAHLASQLRDIIRRALMMYRRNGLMPDLYGRRSTSKAERRRLNGPLMLPWRLWSFLVKRNLLRSQNLLVTEDDALVLVDYDPVRRGPLYKALYYGVRFLLFWRDHTLVLVMKKTGRVP
;
A
#
# COMPACT_ATOMS: atom_id res chain seq x y z
N MET A 1 -9.64 21.56 8.30
CA MET A 1 -10.44 21.21 9.48
C MET A 1 -9.71 20.10 10.21
N GLN A 2 -8.92 20.45 11.23
CA GLN A 2 -8.22 19.48 12.07
C GLN A 2 -9.26 18.70 12.86
N ILE A 3 -9.34 17.39 12.62
CA ILE A 3 -10.00 16.50 13.55
C ILE A 3 -9.00 16.29 14.68
N ILE A 4 -9.32 16.80 15.86
CA ILE A 4 -8.66 16.39 17.10
C ILE A 4 -9.17 14.96 17.33
N GLU A 5 -8.44 13.95 16.85
CA GLU A 5 -8.69 12.57 17.23
C GLU A 5 -8.19 12.41 18.67
N GLU A 6 -9.08 12.09 19.60
CA GLU A 6 -8.71 11.66 20.94
C GLU A 6 -7.77 10.46 20.81
N HIS A 7 -6.53 10.63 21.26
CA HIS A 7 -5.48 9.62 21.22
C HIS A 7 -5.73 8.61 22.36
N VAL A 8 -6.75 7.76 22.20
CA VAL A 8 -7.03 6.68 23.15
C VAL A 8 -6.07 5.53 22.85
N PRO A 9 -5.18 5.14 23.78
CA PRO A 9 -4.32 3.97 23.61
C PRO A 9 -5.18 2.73 23.41
N HIS A 10 -4.89 1.95 22.37
CA HIS A 10 -5.62 0.72 22.09
C HIS A 10 -4.85 -0.47 22.67
N ILE A 11 -5.42 -1.05 23.73
CA ILE A 11 -4.88 -2.22 24.41
C ILE A 11 -5.61 -3.44 23.85
N ASP A 12 -4.87 -4.30 23.15
CA ASP A 12 -5.31 -5.61 22.65
C ASP A 12 -4.14 -6.57 22.83
N ALA A 13 -4.38 -7.80 23.34
CA ALA A 13 -3.34 -8.82 23.49
C ALA A 13 -2.62 -9.14 22.17
N VAL A 14 -3.22 -8.83 21.03
CA VAL A 14 -2.60 -9.01 19.71
C VAL A 14 -1.25 -8.27 19.61
N PHE A 15 -1.04 -7.17 20.34
CA PHE A 15 0.20 -6.40 20.31
C PHE A 15 1.24 -6.81 21.35
N ALA A 16 0.91 -7.70 22.28
CA ALA A 16 1.82 -8.14 23.35
C ALA A 16 3.22 -8.59 22.88
N PRO A 17 3.38 -9.20 21.68
CA PRO A 17 4.71 -9.57 21.18
C PRO A 17 5.54 -8.39 20.65
N LEU A 18 4.93 -7.25 20.37
CA LEU A 18 5.55 -6.10 19.72
C LEU A 18 5.84 -4.96 20.70
N ASP A 19 4.93 -4.75 21.65
CA ASP A 19 5.04 -3.73 22.68
C ASP A 19 4.52 -4.33 24.00
N ARG A 20 5.42 -4.45 24.97
CA ARG A 20 5.08 -5.02 26.29
C ARG A 20 4.17 -4.11 27.10
N ASP A 21 4.11 -2.82 26.77
CA ASP A 21 3.26 -1.84 27.43
C ASP A 21 1.96 -1.59 26.65
N HIS A 22 1.80 -2.24 25.48
CA HIS A 22 0.60 -2.23 24.62
C HIS A 22 0.16 -0.83 24.17
N THR A 23 1.09 0.12 24.09
CA THR A 23 0.84 1.52 23.76
C THR A 23 0.98 1.77 22.27
N LEU A 24 0.02 1.28 21.49
CA LEU A 24 -0.08 1.61 20.07
C LEU A 24 -1.17 2.65 19.80
N LEU A 25 -0.84 3.64 18.97
CA LEU A 25 -1.74 4.70 18.54
C LEU A 25 -2.38 4.33 17.21
N ARG A 26 -3.70 4.24 17.16
CA ARG A 26 -4.43 3.98 15.92
C ARG A 26 -4.34 5.21 15.00
N ILE A 27 -3.79 5.05 13.80
CA ILE A 27 -3.55 6.17 12.84
C ILE A 27 -4.36 6.03 11.55
N ALA A 28 -4.84 4.83 11.22
CA ALA A 28 -5.77 4.59 10.12
C ALA A 28 -6.44 3.23 10.30
N GLY A 29 -7.50 2.94 9.54
CA GLY A 29 -8.05 1.59 9.54
C GLY A 29 -9.37 1.43 8.82
N GLY A 30 -9.78 0.16 8.74
CA GLY A 30 -11.10 -0.27 8.27
C GLY A 30 -11.25 -1.79 8.42
N ASN A 31 -12.37 -2.32 7.93
CA ASN A 31 -12.83 -3.70 8.18
C ASN A 31 -11.84 -4.85 7.87
N GLU A 32 -10.84 -4.65 7.01
CA GLU A 32 -9.86 -5.67 6.59
C GLU A 32 -8.47 -5.42 7.18
N THR A 33 -8.14 -4.17 7.50
CA THR A 33 -6.83 -3.81 8.01
C THR A 33 -6.93 -2.57 8.89
N GLU A 34 -6.46 -2.69 10.12
CA GLU A 34 -6.23 -1.55 11.00
C GLU A 34 -4.75 -1.23 11.05
N VAL A 35 -4.42 0.04 11.25
CA VAL A 35 -3.06 0.57 11.17
C VAL A 35 -2.77 1.38 12.42
N TYR A 36 -1.72 0.98 13.11
CA TYR A 36 -1.27 1.57 14.35
C TYR A 36 0.17 2.03 14.22
N ARG A 37 0.57 3.00 15.05
CA ARG A 37 1.93 3.50 15.20
C ARG A 37 2.40 3.19 16.62
N SER A 38 3.65 2.79 16.77
CA SER A 38 4.27 2.73 18.11
C SER A 38 4.35 4.13 18.74
N ASP A 39 4.26 4.18 20.06
CA ASP A 39 4.39 5.40 20.85
C ASP A 39 5.75 6.09 20.65
N ASP A 40 6.83 5.30 20.52
CA ASP A 40 8.18 5.76 20.19
C ASP A 40 8.35 6.25 18.74
N GLY A 41 7.29 6.13 17.92
CA GLY A 41 7.25 6.59 16.55
C GLY A 41 8.16 5.83 15.59
N ARG A 42 8.68 4.64 15.95
CA ARG A 42 9.59 3.88 15.08
C ARG A 42 8.90 2.95 14.12
N TYR A 43 7.70 2.46 14.45
CA TYR A 43 7.05 1.40 13.68
C TYR A 43 5.59 1.69 13.35
N VAL A 44 5.15 1.11 12.23
CA VAL A 44 3.75 0.93 11.86
C VAL A 44 3.39 -0.54 11.93
N ILE A 45 2.27 -0.82 12.59
CA ILE A 45 1.71 -2.16 12.73
C ILE A 45 0.39 -2.18 11.98
N LYS A 46 0.25 -3.08 10.99
CA LYS A 46 -1.02 -3.31 10.29
C LYS A 46 -1.60 -4.66 10.72
N VAL A 47 -2.78 -4.64 11.33
CA VAL A 47 -3.52 -5.85 11.77
C VAL A 47 -4.41 -6.32 10.62
N LYS A 48 -4.22 -7.54 10.11
CA LYS A 48 -5.02 -8.09 8.99
C LYS A 48 -6.20 -8.92 9.52
N HIS A 49 -7.33 -8.27 9.76
CA HIS A 49 -8.52 -8.89 10.37
C HIS A 49 -9.16 -10.00 9.54
N ASP A 50 -9.00 -9.96 8.22
CA ASP A 50 -9.55 -10.95 7.29
C ASP A 50 -8.58 -12.11 6.98
N LEU A 51 -7.45 -12.17 7.68
CA LEU A 51 -6.43 -13.20 7.57
C LEU A 51 -6.14 -13.80 8.94
N GLY A 52 -6.48 -15.08 9.11
CA GLY A 52 -6.30 -15.77 10.38
C GLY A 52 -7.53 -16.60 10.74
N GLY A 53 -7.77 -16.77 12.03
CA GLY A 53 -8.68 -17.78 12.57
C GLY A 53 -7.85 -18.79 13.34
N ASP A 54 -7.59 -19.94 12.72
CA ASP A 54 -6.65 -20.92 13.27
C ASP A 54 -5.18 -20.52 13.02
N ARG A 55 -4.28 -21.01 13.89
CA ARG A 55 -2.83 -20.73 13.85
C ARG A 55 -2.17 -21.10 12.52
N ASP A 56 -2.47 -22.27 11.98
CA ASP A 56 -1.89 -22.79 10.75
C ASP A 56 -2.39 -22.01 9.54
N ASP A 57 -3.65 -21.54 9.56
CA ASP A 57 -4.18 -20.60 8.55
C ASP A 57 -3.47 -19.24 8.60
N ALA A 58 -3.29 -18.67 9.79
CA ALA A 58 -2.53 -17.44 9.99
C ALA A 58 -1.07 -17.61 9.50
N LEU A 59 -0.45 -18.76 9.78
CA LEU A 59 0.91 -19.07 9.34
C LEU A 59 1.02 -19.20 7.82
N ARG A 60 0.08 -19.89 7.18
CA ARG A 60 0.01 -19.97 5.71
C ARG A 60 -0.17 -18.60 5.10
N ALA A 61 -1.02 -17.75 5.68
CA ALA A 61 -1.26 -16.39 5.22
C ALA A 61 -0.02 -15.50 5.37
N ALA A 62 0.62 -15.48 6.55
CA ALA A 62 1.84 -14.72 6.82
C ALA A 62 2.98 -15.11 5.86
N ARG A 63 3.24 -16.40 5.68
CA ARG A 63 4.26 -16.90 4.72
C ARG A 63 3.95 -16.54 3.27
N ARG A 64 2.66 -16.43 2.90
CA ARG A 64 2.28 -16.01 1.55
C ARG A 64 2.52 -14.51 1.35
N LEU A 65 2.19 -13.70 2.35
CA LEU A 65 2.42 -12.26 2.32
C LEU A 65 3.92 -11.93 2.34
N ASP A 66 4.70 -12.57 3.21
CA ASP A 66 6.17 -12.41 3.26
C ASP A 66 6.82 -12.71 1.91
N ARG A 67 6.47 -13.84 1.29
CA ARG A 67 6.97 -14.18 -0.05
C ARG A 67 6.55 -13.17 -1.12
N ALA A 68 5.36 -12.61 -1.03
CA ALA A 68 4.90 -11.60 -1.98
C ALA A 68 5.65 -10.27 -1.79
N ALA A 69 5.77 -9.81 -0.54
CA ALA A 69 6.49 -8.59 -0.18
C ALA A 69 7.96 -8.67 -0.62
N ARG A 70 8.66 -9.78 -0.32
CA ARG A 70 10.04 -10.02 -0.79
C ARG A 70 10.14 -9.93 -2.30
N ARG A 71 9.26 -10.61 -3.04
CA ARG A 71 9.27 -10.55 -4.52
C ARG A 71 9.04 -9.14 -5.07
N PHE A 72 8.19 -8.35 -4.43
CA PHE A 72 7.97 -6.96 -4.83
C PHE A 72 9.15 -6.06 -4.45
N ALA A 73 9.73 -6.24 -3.27
CA ALA A 73 10.95 -5.55 -2.84
C ALA A 73 12.14 -5.88 -3.75
N ASP A 74 12.36 -7.15 -4.09
CA ASP A 74 13.42 -7.59 -5.01
C ASP A 74 13.25 -6.99 -6.42
N CYS A 75 12.00 -6.82 -6.85
CA CYS A 75 11.68 -6.18 -8.12
C CYS A 75 11.97 -4.68 -8.10
N LEU A 76 11.49 -3.99 -7.06
CA LEU A 76 11.54 -2.53 -6.99
C LEU A 76 12.90 -2.03 -6.52
N GLY A 77 13.61 -2.80 -5.71
CA GLY A 77 14.83 -2.40 -5.02
C GLY A 77 14.54 -1.79 -3.64
N PRO A 78 15.49 -1.88 -2.69
CA PRO A 78 15.36 -1.34 -1.34
C PRO A 78 15.11 0.19 -1.31
N GLU A 79 15.51 0.91 -2.36
CA GLU A 79 15.31 2.35 -2.50
C GLU A 79 13.83 2.75 -2.68
N TYR A 80 13.00 1.85 -3.20
CA TYR A 80 11.59 2.11 -3.48
C TYR A 80 10.64 1.22 -2.67
N SER A 81 11.18 0.47 -1.71
CA SER A 81 10.45 -0.52 -0.94
C SER A 81 10.70 -0.36 0.55
N ILE A 82 9.62 -0.27 1.33
CA ILE A 82 9.69 -0.37 2.78
C ILE A 82 9.92 -1.82 3.24
N ALA A 83 10.77 -2.01 4.25
CA ALA A 83 10.94 -3.30 4.91
C ALA A 83 9.62 -3.75 5.56
N SER A 84 9.30 -5.04 5.43
CA SER A 84 8.04 -5.62 5.91
C SER A 84 8.29 -6.94 6.62
N HIS A 85 7.87 -7.00 7.88
CA HIS A 85 7.98 -8.19 8.71
C HIS A 85 6.59 -8.68 9.10
N TYR A 86 6.38 -9.99 9.04
CA TYR A 86 5.08 -10.60 9.35
C TYR A 86 5.17 -11.38 10.66
N VAL A 87 4.35 -10.99 11.62
CA VAL A 87 4.25 -11.61 12.95
C VAL A 87 2.87 -12.23 13.10
N ILE A 88 2.77 -13.32 13.85
CA ILE A 88 1.49 -13.94 14.21
C ILE A 88 1.34 -13.77 15.71
N SER A 89 0.18 -13.27 16.12
CA SER A 89 -0.18 -13.10 17.52
C SER A 89 -1.62 -13.54 17.73
N CYS A 90 -2.03 -13.74 18.98
CA CYS A 90 -3.41 -14.00 19.34
C CYS A 90 -4.03 -12.74 19.93
N ASP A 91 -5.27 -12.44 19.54
CA ASP A 91 -6.06 -11.41 20.21
C ASP A 91 -6.67 -11.91 21.54
N ASP A 92 -7.40 -11.04 22.23
CA ASP A 92 -8.07 -11.35 23.51
C ASP A 92 -9.10 -12.49 23.40
N GLU A 93 -9.61 -12.78 22.20
CA GLU A 93 -10.52 -13.89 21.94
C GLU A 93 -9.78 -15.21 21.62
N GLY A 94 -8.46 -15.19 21.63
CA GLY A 94 -7.61 -16.34 21.28
C GLY A 94 -7.51 -16.61 19.78
N VAL A 95 -7.98 -15.68 18.93
CA VAL A 95 -7.94 -15.82 17.47
C VAL A 95 -6.55 -15.44 16.97
N ALA A 96 -5.94 -16.31 16.15
CA ALA A 96 -4.66 -16.02 15.53
C ALA A 96 -4.82 -14.93 14.45
N ARG A 97 -4.05 -13.84 14.58
CA ARG A 97 -4.01 -12.69 13.68
C ARG A 97 -2.65 -12.56 13.01
N VAL A 98 -2.66 -12.08 11.76
CA VAL A 98 -1.43 -11.70 11.05
C VAL A 98 -1.19 -10.21 11.21
N LEU A 99 -0.01 -9.87 11.73
CA LEU A 99 0.48 -8.52 11.89
C LEU A 99 1.57 -8.24 10.85
N LEU A 100 1.50 -7.08 10.21
CA LEU A 100 2.58 -6.54 9.38
C LEU A 100 3.26 -5.41 10.14
N VAL A 101 4.56 -5.55 10.39
CA VAL A 101 5.41 -4.54 11.04
C VAL A 101 6.32 -3.92 9.99
N GLN A 102 6.29 -2.58 9.91
CA GLN A 102 7.10 -1.78 9.00
C GLN A 102 7.72 -0.61 9.77
N PRO A 103 8.88 -0.07 9.35
CA PRO A 103 9.34 1.23 9.82
C PRO A 103 8.25 2.30 9.65
N TYR A 104 8.12 3.21 10.61
CA TYR A 104 7.30 4.40 10.43
C TYR A 104 8.12 5.46 9.68
N LEU A 105 7.62 5.89 8.53
CA LEU A 105 8.24 6.95 7.75
C LEU A 105 7.71 8.30 8.27
N ASN A 106 8.34 8.82 9.32
CA ASN A 106 7.97 10.11 9.88
C ASN A 106 8.09 11.23 8.83
N GLY A 107 7.11 12.14 8.78
CA GLY A 107 7.06 13.23 7.80
C GLY A 107 6.76 12.81 6.36
N ALA A 108 6.68 11.51 6.05
CA ALA A 108 6.40 11.05 4.70
C ALA A 108 4.93 11.28 4.31
N ARG A 109 4.73 11.72 3.07
CA ARG A 109 3.41 12.11 2.55
C ARG A 109 3.01 11.25 1.36
N PRO A 110 1.78 10.72 1.30
CA PRO A 110 1.28 10.06 0.11
C PRO A 110 1.29 11.02 -1.08
N LEU A 111 1.57 10.51 -2.29
CA LEU A 111 1.54 11.32 -3.52
C LEU A 111 0.21 12.05 -3.72
N ALA A 112 -0.90 11.43 -3.32
CA ALA A 112 -2.21 12.04 -3.39
C ALA A 112 -2.36 13.37 -2.63
N GLU A 113 -1.56 13.57 -1.58
CA GLU A 113 -1.57 14.75 -0.72
C GLU A 113 -0.50 15.79 -1.10
N LEU A 114 0.32 15.48 -2.10
CA LEU A 114 1.34 16.39 -2.59
C LEU A 114 0.68 17.51 -3.40
N ASP A 115 1.01 18.76 -3.07
CA ASP A 115 0.74 19.89 -3.94
C ASP A 115 1.87 20.01 -4.96
N TYR A 116 1.61 19.56 -6.18
CA TYR A 116 2.61 19.58 -7.24
C TYR A 116 2.90 20.99 -7.79
N THR A 117 2.02 21.96 -7.51
CA THR A 117 2.20 23.35 -7.96
C THR A 117 3.26 24.07 -7.15
N THR A 118 3.48 23.63 -5.90
CA THR A 118 4.49 24.20 -5.00
C THR A 118 5.88 23.60 -5.19
N LEU A 119 6.02 22.52 -5.95
CA LEU A 119 7.32 21.90 -6.22
C LEU A 119 8.16 22.77 -7.17
N SER A 120 9.47 22.74 -7.02
CA SER A 120 10.38 23.27 -8.04
C SER A 120 10.42 22.38 -9.28
N ASP A 121 10.98 22.88 -10.39
CA ASP A 121 11.18 22.07 -11.60
C ASP A 121 12.12 20.89 -11.34
N ASP A 122 13.16 21.09 -10.54
CA ASP A 122 14.10 20.02 -10.17
C ASP A 122 13.43 18.94 -9.32
N GLN A 123 12.60 19.33 -8.35
CA GLN A 123 11.83 18.39 -7.54
C GLN A 123 10.85 17.58 -8.40
N ARG A 124 10.13 18.25 -9.32
CA ARG A 124 9.25 17.55 -10.27
C ARG A 124 10.03 16.59 -11.16
N ALA A 125 11.18 17.00 -11.68
CA ALA A 125 12.02 16.17 -12.55
C ALA A 125 12.61 14.97 -11.79
N HIS A 126 13.02 15.18 -10.53
CA HIS A 126 13.53 14.14 -9.64
C HIS A 126 12.44 13.10 -9.32
N LEU A 127 11.26 13.57 -8.89
CA LEU A 127 10.10 12.73 -8.62
C LEU A 127 9.68 11.94 -9.87
N ALA A 128 9.64 12.60 -11.03
CA ALA A 128 9.35 11.95 -12.31
C ALA A 128 10.36 10.83 -12.63
N SER A 129 11.64 11.05 -12.34
CA SER A 129 12.69 10.07 -12.57
C SER A 129 12.49 8.81 -11.73
N GLN A 130 12.22 9.00 -10.43
CA GLN A 130 11.94 7.89 -9.51
C GLN A 130 10.66 7.13 -9.91
N LEU A 131 9.57 7.82 -10.21
CA LEU A 131 8.32 7.21 -10.70
C LEU A 131 8.56 6.40 -11.98
N ARG A 132 9.37 6.92 -12.91
CA ARG A 132 9.70 6.21 -14.15
C ARG A 132 10.45 4.91 -13.85
N ASP A 133 11.39 4.92 -12.92
CA ASP A 133 12.13 3.70 -12.58
C ASP A 133 11.25 2.66 -11.89
N ILE A 134 10.41 3.08 -10.94
CA ILE A 134 9.40 2.22 -10.29
C ILE A 134 8.49 1.57 -11.34
N ILE A 135 7.92 2.37 -12.26
CA ILE A 135 7.06 1.87 -13.34
C ILE A 135 7.81 0.87 -14.20
N ARG A 136 9.03 1.21 -14.65
CA ARG A 136 9.87 0.34 -15.49
C ARG A 136 10.11 -1.01 -14.83
N ARG A 137 10.52 -1.02 -13.55
CA ARG A 137 10.78 -2.24 -12.78
C ARG A 137 9.54 -3.11 -12.65
N ALA A 138 8.41 -2.51 -12.31
CA ALA A 138 7.14 -3.23 -12.20
C ALA A 138 6.64 -3.79 -13.55
N LEU A 139 6.83 -3.06 -14.66
CA LEU A 139 6.52 -3.56 -16.01
C LEU A 139 7.41 -4.77 -16.37
N MET A 140 8.69 -4.74 -16.01
CA MET A 140 9.61 -5.88 -16.21
C MET A 140 9.18 -7.10 -15.38
N MET A 141 8.75 -6.91 -14.13
CA MET A 141 8.23 -8.00 -13.30
C MET A 141 7.00 -8.66 -13.93
N TYR A 142 6.05 -7.85 -14.42
CA TYR A 142 4.86 -8.38 -15.08
C TYR A 142 5.20 -9.19 -16.32
N ARG A 143 6.14 -8.71 -17.15
CA ARG A 143 6.64 -9.47 -18.31
C ARG A 143 7.29 -10.79 -17.91
N ARG A 144 7.98 -10.84 -16.76
CA ARG A 144 8.69 -12.03 -16.29
C ARG A 144 7.77 -13.09 -15.69
N ASN A 145 6.77 -12.71 -14.91
CA ASN A 145 6.00 -13.67 -14.10
C ASN A 145 4.51 -13.36 -13.95
N GLY A 146 3.99 -12.37 -14.70
CA GLY A 146 2.57 -12.00 -14.69
C GLY A 146 2.09 -11.34 -13.40
N LEU A 147 2.99 -10.97 -12.48
CA LEU A 147 2.67 -10.25 -11.24
C LEU A 147 3.12 -8.80 -11.30
N MET A 148 2.47 -7.94 -10.52
CA MET A 148 2.82 -6.52 -10.47
C MET A 148 2.44 -5.91 -9.10
N PRO A 149 3.29 -5.05 -8.51
CA PRO A 149 2.94 -4.32 -7.28
C PRO A 149 1.74 -3.38 -7.48
N ASP A 150 1.00 -3.08 -6.41
CA ASP A 150 -0.07 -2.07 -6.44
C ASP A 150 0.44 -0.69 -6.08
N LEU A 151 0.71 0.13 -7.10
CA LEU A 151 1.24 1.47 -6.88
C LEU A 151 0.17 2.51 -6.58
N TYR A 152 -1.13 2.22 -6.65
CA TYR A 152 -2.15 3.29 -6.61
C TYR A 152 -2.82 3.45 -5.23
N GLY A 153 -3.08 2.34 -4.53
CA GLY A 153 -3.86 2.37 -3.30
C GLY A 153 -5.27 2.94 -3.47
N ARG A 154 -6.04 2.99 -2.38
CA ARG A 154 -7.31 3.72 -2.31
C ARG A 154 -7.67 4.05 -0.87
N ARG A 155 -8.01 5.32 -0.59
CA ARG A 155 -8.78 5.66 0.62
C ARG A 155 -10.20 5.14 0.44
N SER A 156 -10.62 4.22 1.30
CA SER A 156 -12.00 3.77 1.29
C SER A 156 -12.82 4.61 2.25
N THR A 157 -13.88 5.20 1.71
CA THR A 157 -14.80 6.07 2.43
C THR A 157 -15.88 5.31 3.19
N SER A 158 -16.23 4.06 2.82
CA SER A 158 -17.13 3.23 3.66
C SER A 158 -17.13 1.73 3.36
N LYS A 159 -17.62 0.95 4.33
CA LYS A 159 -17.83 -0.51 4.28
C LYS A 159 -18.84 -0.95 3.22
N ALA A 160 -19.96 -0.23 3.10
CA ALA A 160 -21.03 -0.53 2.15
C ALA A 160 -20.56 -0.33 0.70
N GLU A 161 -19.77 0.72 0.47
CA GLU A 161 -19.19 1.00 -0.84
C GLU A 161 -18.23 -0.11 -1.29
N ARG A 162 -17.34 -0.60 -0.41
CA ARG A 162 -16.44 -1.73 -0.73
C ARG A 162 -17.19 -3.02 -1.06
N ARG A 163 -18.21 -3.39 -0.27
CA ARG A 163 -19.02 -4.60 -0.53
C ARG A 163 -19.74 -4.52 -1.88
N ARG A 164 -20.36 -3.38 -2.19
CA ARG A 164 -21.02 -3.13 -3.47
C ARG A 164 -20.04 -3.26 -4.63
N LEU A 165 -18.86 -2.65 -4.50
CA LEU A 165 -17.82 -2.70 -5.52
C LEU A 165 -17.21 -4.09 -5.66
N ASN A 166 -17.10 -4.89 -4.60
CA ASN A 166 -16.53 -6.23 -4.67
C ASN A 166 -17.45 -7.27 -5.34
N GLY A 167 -18.67 -6.90 -5.75
CA GLY A 167 -19.58 -7.76 -6.51
C GLY A 167 -19.07 -8.10 -7.93
N PRO A 168 -19.40 -9.28 -8.46
CA PRO A 168 -18.93 -9.74 -9.77
C PRO A 168 -19.41 -8.86 -10.93
N LEU A 169 -20.65 -8.36 -10.86
CA LEU A 169 -21.23 -7.46 -11.88
C LEU A 169 -20.57 -6.08 -11.90
N MET A 170 -19.90 -5.67 -10.82
CA MET A 170 -19.16 -4.42 -10.74
C MET A 170 -17.73 -4.55 -11.29
N LEU A 171 -17.31 -5.73 -11.73
CA LEU A 171 -15.96 -5.97 -12.24
C LEU A 171 -15.63 -5.09 -13.45
N PRO A 172 -16.46 -4.99 -14.52
CA PRO A 172 -16.14 -4.15 -15.67
C PRO A 172 -16.08 -2.68 -15.28
N TRP A 173 -17.06 -2.19 -14.50
CA TRP A 173 -17.06 -0.82 -14.00
C TRP A 173 -15.83 -0.53 -13.14
N ARG A 174 -15.40 -1.48 -12.31
CA ARG A 174 -14.20 -1.31 -11.47
C ARG A 174 -12.96 -1.22 -12.30
N LEU A 175 -12.75 -2.13 -13.25
CA LEU A 175 -11.58 -2.10 -14.13
C LEU A 175 -11.57 -0.81 -14.96
N TRP A 176 -12.72 -0.37 -15.46
CA TRP A 176 -12.86 0.91 -16.15
C TRP A 176 -12.58 2.11 -15.24
N SER A 177 -13.18 2.17 -14.05
CA SER A 177 -12.92 3.22 -13.06
C SER A 177 -11.45 3.23 -12.63
N PHE A 178 -10.82 2.07 -12.58
CA PHE A 178 -9.40 1.90 -12.28
C PHE A 178 -8.56 2.52 -13.39
N LEU A 179 -8.90 2.27 -14.65
CA LEU A 179 -8.22 2.83 -15.82
C LEU A 179 -8.43 4.33 -16.00
N VAL A 180 -9.60 4.87 -15.65
CA VAL A 180 -9.94 6.27 -15.92
C VAL A 180 -9.69 7.19 -14.73
N LYS A 181 -9.97 6.73 -13.49
CA LYS A 181 -9.95 7.60 -12.30
C LYS A 181 -8.68 7.49 -11.46
N ARG A 182 -7.91 6.40 -11.58
CA ARG A 182 -6.63 6.32 -10.87
C ARG A 182 -5.58 7.05 -11.65
N ASN A 183 -4.74 7.80 -10.97
CA ASN A 183 -3.54 8.45 -11.49
C ASN A 183 -2.42 8.12 -10.50
N LEU A 184 -1.24 7.72 -10.98
CA LEU A 184 -0.10 7.42 -10.12
C LEU A 184 0.30 8.62 -9.23
N LEU A 185 0.15 9.84 -9.73
CA LEU A 185 0.35 11.09 -8.98
C LEU A 185 -0.71 11.31 -7.88
N ARG A 186 -1.75 10.47 -7.85
CA ARG A 186 -2.75 10.43 -6.77
C ARG A 186 -2.66 9.15 -5.95
N SER A 187 -1.49 8.52 -5.93
CA SER A 187 -1.27 7.30 -5.17
C SER A 187 -1.37 7.52 -3.66
N GLN A 188 -1.99 6.55 -3.00
CA GLN A 188 -2.00 6.43 -1.53
C GLN A 188 -0.97 5.42 -1.02
N ASN A 189 -0.39 4.60 -1.92
CA ASN A 189 0.57 3.55 -1.57
C ASN A 189 2.03 4.00 -1.78
N LEU A 190 2.25 5.03 -2.59
CA LEU A 190 3.56 5.66 -2.77
C LEU A 190 3.65 6.91 -1.91
N LEU A 191 4.63 6.92 -1.03
CA LEU A 191 4.93 8.04 -0.12
C LEU A 191 6.22 8.71 -0.56
N VAL A 192 6.27 10.02 -0.45
CA VAL A 192 7.48 10.85 -0.59
C VAL A 192 8.00 11.13 0.82
N THR A 193 9.24 10.74 1.11
CA THR A 193 9.91 11.05 2.39
C THR A 193 10.39 12.50 2.42
N GLU A 194 10.89 12.95 3.57
CA GLU A 194 11.48 14.30 3.71
C GLU A 194 12.71 14.50 2.82
N ASP A 195 13.45 13.42 2.53
CA ASP A 195 14.58 13.40 1.61
C ASP A 195 14.16 13.27 0.13
N ASP A 196 12.90 13.56 -0.18
CA ASP A 196 12.29 13.44 -1.51
C ASP A 196 12.34 12.01 -2.12
N ALA A 197 12.60 10.97 -1.34
CA ALA A 197 12.63 9.58 -1.81
C ALA A 197 11.22 8.98 -1.89
N LEU A 198 10.96 8.21 -2.95
CA LEU A 198 9.70 7.50 -3.13
C LEU A 198 9.72 6.10 -2.55
N VAL A 199 8.78 5.77 -1.68
CA VAL A 199 8.70 4.45 -1.05
C VAL A 199 7.29 3.86 -1.22
N LEU A 200 7.22 2.62 -1.71
CA LEU A 200 6.00 1.82 -1.72
C LEU A 200 5.78 1.21 -0.32
N VAL A 201 4.62 1.44 0.28
CA VAL A 201 4.32 0.98 1.65
C VAL A 201 3.33 -0.18 1.75
N ASP A 202 2.74 -0.61 0.64
CA ASP A 202 1.77 -1.70 0.60
C ASP A 202 2.08 -2.71 -0.51
N TYR A 203 2.20 -3.98 -0.11
CA TYR A 203 2.62 -5.10 -0.95
C TYR A 203 1.53 -6.16 -1.12
N ASP A 204 0.30 -5.88 -0.70
CA ASP A 204 -0.73 -6.91 -0.68
C ASP A 204 -1.01 -7.45 -2.09
N PRO A 205 -0.73 -8.76 -2.34
CA PRO A 205 -1.03 -9.34 -3.62
C PRO A 205 -2.54 -9.53 -3.77
N VAL A 206 -3.01 -9.59 -5.02
CA VAL A 206 -4.40 -9.95 -5.29
C VAL A 206 -4.67 -11.39 -4.81
N ARG A 207 -5.63 -11.54 -3.90
CA ARG A 207 -5.99 -12.83 -3.27
C ARG A 207 -7.10 -13.61 -4.00
N ARG A 208 -7.68 -13.07 -5.08
CA ARG A 208 -8.75 -13.70 -5.89
C ARG A 208 -8.23 -14.82 -6.81
N GLY A 209 -9.13 -15.53 -7.49
CA GLY A 209 -8.80 -16.62 -8.41
C GLY A 209 -7.87 -16.21 -9.57
N PRO A 210 -7.22 -17.18 -10.24
CA PRO A 210 -6.16 -16.93 -11.23
C PRO A 210 -6.62 -16.08 -12.42
N LEU A 211 -7.81 -16.34 -12.97
CA LEU A 211 -8.38 -15.56 -14.07
C LEU A 211 -8.56 -14.09 -13.67
N TYR A 212 -9.08 -13.85 -12.47
CA TYR A 212 -9.21 -12.50 -11.95
C TYR A 212 -7.83 -11.83 -11.79
N LYS A 213 -6.82 -12.54 -11.28
CA LYS A 213 -5.47 -11.99 -11.15
C LYS A 213 -4.89 -11.59 -12.50
N ALA A 214 -5.02 -12.46 -13.51
CA ALA A 214 -4.54 -12.20 -14.86
C ALA A 214 -5.19 -10.95 -15.46
N LEU A 215 -6.52 -10.86 -15.40
CA LEU A 215 -7.26 -9.69 -15.88
C LEU A 215 -6.86 -8.42 -15.13
N TYR A 216 -6.78 -8.49 -13.80
CA TYR A 216 -6.48 -7.35 -12.97
C TYR A 216 -5.05 -6.83 -13.17
N TYR A 217 -4.06 -7.72 -13.25
CA TYR A 217 -2.68 -7.31 -13.54
C TYR A 217 -2.50 -6.86 -15.00
N GLY A 218 -3.23 -7.43 -15.96
CA GLY A 218 -3.25 -6.95 -17.35
C GLY A 218 -3.79 -5.53 -17.48
N VAL A 219 -4.88 -5.22 -16.79
CA VAL A 219 -5.43 -3.86 -16.71
C VAL A 219 -4.42 -2.90 -16.06
N ARG A 220 -3.75 -3.33 -14.99
CA ARG A 220 -2.72 -2.54 -14.33
C ARG A 220 -1.51 -2.28 -15.23
N PHE A 221 -1.11 -3.26 -16.04
CA PHE A 221 -0.04 -3.10 -17.03
C PHE A 221 -0.35 -2.00 -18.04
N LEU A 222 -1.58 -1.95 -18.58
CA LEU A 222 -2.01 -0.87 -19.47
C LEU A 222 -1.99 0.50 -18.76
N LEU A 223 -2.41 0.54 -17.50
CA LEU A 223 -2.41 1.77 -16.70
C LEU A 223 -1.00 2.32 -16.48
N PHE A 224 -0.02 1.44 -16.22
CA PHE A 224 1.38 1.82 -16.03
C PHE A 224 1.96 2.43 -17.30
N TRP A 225 1.57 1.98 -18.49
CA TRP A 225 1.98 2.60 -19.76
C TRP A 225 1.41 4.01 -19.93
N ARG A 226 0.14 4.21 -19.58
CA ARG A 226 -0.47 5.54 -19.57
C ARG A 226 0.31 6.46 -18.61
N ASP A 227 0.57 6.00 -17.40
CA ASP A 227 1.23 6.81 -16.37
C ASP A 227 2.71 7.04 -16.65
N HIS A 228 3.38 6.10 -17.30
CA HIS A 228 4.72 6.32 -17.84
C HIS A 228 4.73 7.51 -18.81
N THR A 229 3.72 7.60 -19.69
CA THR A 229 3.58 8.73 -20.62
C THR A 229 3.31 10.04 -19.88
N LEU A 230 2.41 10.03 -18.88
CA LEU A 230 2.11 11.22 -18.07
C LEU A 230 3.35 11.73 -17.31
N VAL A 231 4.11 10.83 -16.70
CA VAL A 231 5.36 11.16 -15.99
C VAL A 231 6.42 11.70 -16.94
N LEU A 232 6.50 11.18 -18.18
CA LEU A 232 7.39 11.74 -19.20
C LEU A 232 7.00 13.16 -19.61
N VAL A 233 5.70 13.45 -19.72
CA VAL A 233 5.22 14.81 -20.01
C VAL A 233 5.57 15.74 -18.85
N MET A 234 5.35 15.32 -17.60
CA MET A 234 5.74 16.09 -16.42
C MET A 234 7.23 16.40 -16.41
N LYS A 235 8.08 15.41 -16.72
CA LYS A 235 9.53 15.62 -16.80
C LYS A 235 9.95 16.59 -17.91
N LYS A 236 9.31 16.52 -19.08
CA LYS A 236 9.69 17.33 -20.24
C LYS A 236 9.15 18.76 -20.20
N THR A 237 7.99 18.97 -19.60
CA THR A 237 7.25 20.24 -19.71
C THR A 237 7.12 20.98 -18.38
N GLY A 238 7.48 20.34 -17.26
CA GLY A 238 7.22 20.86 -15.91
C GLY A 238 5.73 20.84 -15.52
N ARG A 239 4.82 20.50 -16.44
CA ARG A 239 3.38 20.49 -16.19
C ARG A 239 2.93 19.18 -15.56
N VAL A 240 2.13 19.30 -14.51
CA VAL A 240 1.53 18.17 -13.81
C VAL A 240 0.21 17.83 -14.51
N PRO A 241 0.05 16.62 -15.08
CA PRO A 241 -1.15 16.22 -15.80
C PRO A 241 -2.31 15.77 -14.89
#